data_AF-X1B930-F1
#
_entry.id   AF-X1B930-F1
#
_cell.length_a   1.000
_cell.length_b   1.000
_cell.length_c   1.000
_cell.angle_alpha   90.00
_cell.angle_beta   90.00
_cell.angle_gamma   90.00
#
_symmetry.space_group_name_H-M   'P 1'
#
loop_
_entity.id
_entity.type
_entity.pdbx_description
1 polymer ?
#
loop_
_entity_poly.entity_id
_entity_poly.type
_entity_poly.pdbx_seq_one_letter_code
_entity_poly.pdbx_strand_id
1 'polypeptide(L)'
;MDQENNLDHEHNTLHPARARDRERKEVEDKIKSKASRDFVASRGEYLCARLVADYLGAAFVEAAEVIRFKNNGGFDEYSYDLLLERLSGEGLYVIPGFYGSTEKGKIRTFSRGGSDITGAIVARAVAAEVYENWTDVSGFLMADPRIIKDPKPMRQVT
;
A
#
# COMPACT_ATOMS: atom_id res chain seq x y z
N MET A 1 3.55 -0.05 -61.25
CA MET A 1 4.56 0.96 -60.89
C MET A 1 4.04 1.72 -59.68
N ASP A 2 3.68 1.01 -58.61
CA ASP A 2 4.55 0.30 -57.62
C ASP A 2 4.85 1.30 -56.49
N GLN A 3 4.73 1.08 -55.19
CA GLN A 3 4.33 0.01 -54.27
C GLN A 3 3.99 0.76 -52.94
N GLU A 4 2.89 0.46 -52.26
CA GLU A 4 2.83 -0.35 -51.03
C GLU A 4 3.72 0.08 -49.84
N ASN A 5 3.01 0.28 -48.72
CA ASN A 5 3.31 -0.16 -47.35
C ASN A 5 4.02 0.74 -46.32
N ASN A 6 3.41 0.66 -45.11
CA ASN A 6 4.00 0.62 -43.78
C ASN A 6 4.38 1.97 -43.12
N LEU A 7 3.93 2.36 -41.93
CA LEU A 7 3.51 1.57 -40.76
C LEU A 7 2.63 2.41 -39.83
N ASP A 8 1.57 1.75 -39.36
CA ASP A 8 0.87 2.06 -38.13
C ASP A 8 1.85 2.03 -36.94
N HIS A 9 2.13 3.20 -36.39
CA HIS A 9 2.63 3.34 -35.01
C HIS A 9 1.77 4.34 -34.25
N GLU A 10 0.46 4.10 -34.22
CA GLU A 10 -0.33 4.55 -33.09
C GLU A 10 0.16 3.80 -31.86
N HIS A 11 0.97 4.50 -31.06
CA HIS A 11 1.27 4.13 -29.69
C HIS A 11 -0.03 3.75 -28.99
N ASN A 12 -0.19 2.45 -28.71
CA ASN A 12 -1.21 1.91 -27.82
C ASN A 12 -0.86 2.28 -26.35
N THR A 13 -0.74 3.58 -26.07
CA THR A 13 -0.71 4.10 -24.70
C THR A 13 -2.14 4.04 -24.20
N LEU A 14 -2.42 3.01 -23.40
CA LEU A 14 -3.67 2.86 -22.67
C LEU A 14 -3.95 4.13 -21.89
N HIS A 15 -4.96 4.89 -22.32
CA HIS A 15 -5.42 6.07 -21.61
C HIS A 15 -5.67 5.70 -20.13
N PRO A 16 -5.13 6.46 -19.15
CA PRO A 16 -5.10 6.06 -17.73
C PRO A 16 -6.49 5.76 -17.15
N ALA A 17 -7.52 6.43 -17.65
CA ALA A 17 -8.92 6.13 -17.30
C ALA A 17 -9.35 4.68 -17.65
N ARG A 18 -8.95 4.15 -18.81
CA ARG A 18 -9.30 2.79 -19.25
C ARG A 18 -8.54 1.70 -18.48
N ALA A 19 -7.39 2.02 -17.89
CA ALA A 19 -6.66 1.10 -17.02
C ALA A 19 -7.39 0.93 -15.68
N ARG A 20 -7.85 2.03 -15.08
CA ARG A 20 -8.60 2.02 -13.81
C ARG A 20 -9.96 1.31 -13.92
N ASP A 21 -10.68 1.49 -15.02
CA ASP A 21 -11.96 0.80 -15.24
C ASP A 21 -11.79 -0.73 -15.29
N ARG A 22 -10.69 -1.20 -15.87
CA ARG A 22 -10.36 -2.63 -15.92
C ARG A 22 -9.98 -3.17 -14.55
N GLU A 23 -9.10 -2.49 -13.83
CA GLU A 23 -8.70 -2.86 -12.48
C GLU A 23 -9.90 -2.95 -11.53
N ARG A 24 -10.80 -1.94 -11.57
CA ARG A 24 -12.05 -1.96 -10.82
C ARG A 24 -12.89 -3.18 -11.18
N LYS A 25 -13.09 -3.45 -12.48
CA LYS A 25 -13.89 -4.59 -12.95
C LYS A 25 -13.29 -5.92 -12.49
N GLU A 26 -11.98 -6.08 -12.56
CA GLU A 26 -11.30 -7.29 -12.08
C GLU A 26 -11.50 -7.51 -10.58
N VAL A 27 -11.44 -6.44 -9.78
CA VAL A 27 -11.74 -6.49 -8.35
C VAL A 27 -13.19 -6.92 -8.13
N GLU A 28 -14.14 -6.29 -8.82
CA GLU A 28 -15.56 -6.64 -8.73
C GLU A 28 -15.82 -8.11 -9.12
N ASP A 29 -15.22 -8.57 -10.19
CA ASP A 29 -15.38 -9.94 -10.70
C ASP A 29 -14.82 -10.96 -9.71
N LYS A 30 -13.64 -10.69 -9.12
CA LYS A 30 -13.06 -11.53 -8.05
C LYS A 30 -13.96 -11.58 -6.81
N ILE A 31 -14.54 -10.44 -6.41
CA ILE A 31 -15.47 -10.38 -5.27
C ILE A 31 -16.72 -11.22 -5.58
N LYS A 32 -17.32 -11.06 -6.77
CA LYS A 32 -18.47 -11.85 -7.22
C LYS A 32 -18.14 -13.35 -7.30
N SER A 33 -16.91 -13.70 -7.63
CA SER A 33 -16.42 -15.09 -7.66
C SER A 33 -15.99 -15.64 -6.29
N LYS A 34 -16.52 -15.09 -5.19
CA LYS A 34 -16.25 -15.54 -3.81
C LYS A 34 -14.78 -15.44 -3.40
N ALA A 35 -14.13 -14.31 -3.70
CA ALA A 35 -12.80 -14.01 -3.16
C ALA A 35 -12.73 -14.17 -1.63
N SER A 36 -11.52 -14.43 -1.12
CA SER A 36 -11.30 -14.56 0.32
C SER A 36 -11.64 -13.28 1.07
N ARG A 37 -12.01 -13.39 2.35
CA ARG A 37 -12.24 -12.24 3.22
C ARG A 37 -11.05 -11.28 3.25
N ASP A 38 -9.83 -11.82 3.28
CA ASP A 38 -8.60 -11.03 3.25
C ASP A 38 -8.44 -10.25 1.95
N PHE A 39 -8.76 -10.87 0.82
CA PHE A 39 -8.75 -10.18 -0.47
C PHE A 39 -9.74 -9.02 -0.44
N VAL A 40 -11.01 -9.27 -0.09
CA VAL A 40 -12.04 -8.23 -0.07
C VAL A 40 -11.65 -7.07 0.85
N ALA A 41 -11.17 -7.37 2.07
CA ALA A 41 -10.77 -6.35 3.04
C ALA A 41 -9.56 -5.51 2.57
N SER A 42 -8.59 -6.13 1.89
CA SER A 42 -7.41 -5.41 1.38
C SER A 42 -7.71 -4.39 0.28
N ARG A 43 -8.83 -4.54 -0.44
CA ARG A 43 -9.08 -3.72 -1.65
C ARG A 43 -9.34 -2.25 -1.36
N GLY A 44 -9.82 -1.91 -0.16
CA GLY A 44 -9.96 -0.51 0.25
C GLY A 44 -8.62 0.22 0.22
N GLU A 45 -7.63 -0.32 0.93
CA GLU A 45 -6.27 0.22 0.98
C GLU A 45 -5.59 0.20 -0.39
N TYR A 46 -5.71 -0.91 -1.13
CA TYR A 46 -5.19 -1.03 -2.49
C TYR A 46 -5.69 0.11 -3.40
N LEU A 47 -7.01 0.28 -3.51
CA LEU A 47 -7.61 1.26 -4.42
C LEU A 47 -7.29 2.70 -3.97
N CYS A 48 -7.31 2.99 -2.67
CA CYS A 48 -6.89 4.29 -2.14
C CYS A 48 -5.42 4.59 -2.49
N ALA A 49 -4.52 3.63 -2.27
CA ALA A 49 -3.11 3.79 -2.58
C ALA A 49 -2.86 4.00 -4.09
N ARG A 50 -3.62 3.33 -4.97
CA ARG A 50 -3.56 3.57 -6.42
C ARG A 50 -3.93 5.02 -6.76
N LEU A 51 -5.01 5.54 -6.17
CA LEU A 51 -5.44 6.93 -6.38
C LEU A 51 -4.42 7.94 -5.85
N VAL A 52 -3.86 7.69 -4.66
CA VAL A 52 -2.83 8.55 -4.06
C VAL A 52 -1.55 8.53 -4.89
N ALA A 53 -1.14 7.37 -5.39
CA ALA A 53 0.02 7.24 -6.27
C ALA A 53 -0.15 8.07 -7.55
N ASP A 54 -1.29 7.92 -8.23
CA ASP A 54 -1.63 8.70 -9.43
C ASP A 54 -1.65 10.21 -9.12
N TYR A 55 -2.26 10.61 -8.00
CA TYR A 55 -2.37 12.02 -7.60
C TYR A 55 -1.00 12.66 -7.32
N LEU A 56 -0.09 11.93 -6.67
CA LEU A 56 1.24 12.41 -6.32
C LEU A 56 2.28 12.23 -7.44
N GLY A 57 1.94 11.53 -8.53
CA GLY A 57 2.91 11.10 -9.52
C GLY A 57 3.95 10.11 -8.96
N ALA A 58 3.55 9.32 -7.97
CA ALA A 58 4.41 8.38 -7.25
C ALA A 58 4.35 6.97 -7.87
N ALA A 59 5.42 6.20 -7.68
CA ALA A 59 5.46 4.79 -8.03
C ALA A 59 4.58 3.99 -7.07
N PHE A 60 3.51 3.37 -7.59
CA PHE A 60 2.73 2.40 -6.82
C PHE A 60 3.53 1.10 -6.62
N VAL A 61 3.51 0.58 -5.39
CA VAL A 61 4.15 -0.67 -5.01
C VAL A 61 3.12 -1.56 -4.34
N GLU A 62 2.85 -2.73 -4.92
CA GLU A 62 1.85 -3.65 -4.40
C GLU A 62 2.34 -4.31 -3.10
N ALA A 63 1.61 -4.15 -2.01
CA ALA A 63 2.00 -4.71 -0.71
C ALA A 63 2.12 -6.24 -0.73
N ALA A 64 1.32 -6.94 -1.54
CA ALA A 64 1.45 -8.39 -1.72
C ALA A 64 2.79 -8.84 -2.33
N GLU A 65 3.51 -7.96 -3.03
CA GLU A 65 4.84 -8.26 -3.61
C GLU A 65 5.96 -8.09 -2.60
N VAL A 66 5.79 -7.21 -1.59
CA VAL A 66 6.87 -6.79 -0.70
C VAL A 66 6.65 -7.14 0.78
N ILE A 67 5.41 -7.37 1.21
CA ILE A 67 5.06 -7.82 2.56
C ILE A 67 4.69 -9.31 2.53
N ARG A 68 5.41 -10.13 3.29
CA ARG A 68 5.26 -11.58 3.35
C ARG A 68 4.83 -12.07 4.73
N PHE A 69 4.00 -13.10 4.73
CA PHE A 69 3.57 -13.83 5.91
C PHE A 69 4.03 -15.29 5.84
N LYS A 70 4.57 -15.76 6.96
CA LYS A 70 4.92 -17.17 7.21
C LYS A 70 3.65 -18.03 7.24
N ASN A 71 3.82 -19.35 7.07
CA ASN A 71 2.70 -20.30 7.13
C ASN A 71 1.91 -20.27 8.45
N ASN A 72 2.57 -19.96 9.57
CA ASN A 72 1.91 -19.79 10.88
C ASN A 72 1.15 -18.44 11.02
N GLY A 73 1.23 -17.56 10.03
CA GLY A 73 0.61 -16.24 10.03
C GLY A 73 1.42 -15.12 10.65
N GLY A 74 2.63 -15.40 11.13
CA GLY A 74 3.58 -14.37 11.52
C GLY A 74 4.12 -13.61 10.32
N PHE A 75 4.59 -12.39 10.57
CA PHE A 75 5.36 -11.61 9.60
C PHE A 75 6.65 -12.35 9.22
N ASP A 76 7.01 -12.27 7.94
CA ASP A 76 8.25 -12.83 7.40
C ASP A 76 9.28 -11.72 7.16
N GLU A 77 10.46 -11.83 7.79
CA GLU A 77 11.50 -10.80 7.72
C GLU A 77 12.13 -10.67 6.34
N TYR A 78 11.96 -11.67 5.46
CA TYR A 78 12.33 -11.54 4.04
C TYR A 78 11.64 -10.36 3.34
N SER A 79 10.52 -9.86 3.90
CA SER A 79 9.88 -8.62 3.46
C SER A 79 10.83 -7.42 3.47
N TYR A 80 11.80 -7.35 4.40
CA TYR A 80 12.75 -6.24 4.46
C TYR A 80 13.64 -6.21 3.21
N ASP A 81 14.11 -7.37 2.75
CA ASP A 81 14.94 -7.48 1.55
C ASP A 81 14.14 -7.10 0.29
N LEU A 82 12.89 -7.59 0.19
CA LEU A 82 11.98 -7.25 -0.91
C LEU A 82 11.67 -5.75 -0.97
N LEU A 83 11.43 -5.13 0.18
CA LEU A 83 11.21 -3.69 0.29
C LEU A 83 12.46 -2.91 -0.11
N LEU A 84 13.62 -3.29 0.41
CA LEU A 84 14.88 -2.61 0.10
C LEU A 84 15.20 -2.67 -1.40
N GLU A 85 15.03 -3.85 -2.02
CA GLU A 85 15.20 -4.02 -3.47
C GLU A 85 14.21 -3.14 -4.24
N ARG A 86 12.92 -3.20 -3.89
CA ARG A 86 11.84 -2.52 -4.62
C ARG A 86 11.86 -0.99 -4.48
N LEU A 87 12.45 -0.49 -3.40
CA LEU A 87 12.53 0.93 -3.03
C LEU A 87 13.96 1.49 -3.16
N SER A 88 14.87 0.77 -3.81
CA SER A 88 16.29 1.15 -3.94
C SER A 88 16.55 2.37 -4.84
N GLY A 89 15.56 2.81 -5.62
CA GLY A 89 15.68 3.96 -6.52
C GLY A 89 15.35 5.28 -5.84
N GLU A 90 15.77 6.38 -6.45
CA GLU A 90 15.27 7.71 -6.08
C GLU A 90 13.83 7.87 -6.57
N GLY A 91 12.96 8.35 -5.70
CA GLY A 91 11.58 8.65 -6.09
C GLY A 91 10.61 8.66 -4.92
N LEU A 92 9.35 8.93 -5.26
CA LEU A 92 8.23 8.84 -4.34
C LEU A 92 7.51 7.51 -4.58
N TYR A 93 7.29 6.76 -3.50
CA TYR A 93 6.63 5.46 -3.54
C TYR A 93 5.38 5.47 -2.68
N VAL A 94 4.33 4.78 -3.15
CA VAL A 94 3.09 4.58 -2.39
C VAL A 94 2.84 3.09 -2.27
N ILE A 95 2.77 2.61 -1.03
CA ILE A 95 2.51 1.22 -0.67
C ILE A 95 1.19 1.18 0.10
N PRO A 96 0.21 0.35 -0.29
CA PRO A 96 -1.00 0.17 0.50
C PRO A 96 -0.69 -0.50 1.84
N GLY A 97 -1.37 -0.08 2.90
CA GLY A 97 -1.20 -0.67 4.23
C GLY A 97 -2.00 -1.97 4.42
N PHE A 98 -1.98 -2.47 5.67
CA PHE A 98 -2.90 -3.49 6.21
C PHE A 98 -2.76 -4.93 5.70
N TYR A 99 -2.10 -5.19 4.58
CA TYR A 99 -2.01 -6.54 4.02
C TYR A 99 -0.70 -6.85 3.31
N GLY A 100 -0.56 -8.11 2.90
CA GLY A 100 0.56 -8.64 2.13
C GLY A 100 0.19 -10.00 1.53
N SER A 101 1.18 -10.86 1.28
CA SER A 101 0.96 -12.21 0.75
C SER A 101 1.58 -13.32 1.60
N THR A 102 0.96 -14.49 1.58
CA THR A 102 1.58 -15.73 2.08
C THR A 102 2.65 -16.23 1.13
N GLU A 103 3.47 -17.20 1.56
CA GLU A 103 4.43 -17.91 0.71
C GLU A 103 3.85 -18.36 -0.65
N LYS A 104 2.57 -18.75 -0.64
CA LYS A 104 1.81 -19.24 -1.82
C LYS A 104 1.13 -18.12 -2.62
N GLY A 105 1.48 -16.86 -2.39
CA GLY A 105 0.93 -15.69 -3.11
C GLY A 105 -0.52 -15.34 -2.77
N LYS A 106 -1.12 -15.96 -1.74
CA LYS A 106 -2.48 -15.59 -1.31
C LYS A 106 -2.44 -14.32 -0.47
N ILE A 107 -3.34 -13.37 -0.78
CA ILE A 107 -3.54 -12.16 0.04
C ILE A 107 -3.89 -12.56 1.47
N ARG A 108 -3.23 -11.88 2.42
CA ARG A 108 -3.46 -12.02 3.85
C ARG A 108 -3.41 -10.65 4.52
N THR A 109 -4.35 -10.39 5.41
CA THR A 109 -4.41 -9.15 6.19
C THR A 109 -3.65 -9.30 7.51
N PHE A 110 -3.15 -8.20 8.07
CA PHE A 110 -2.63 -8.21 9.44
C PHE A 110 -3.77 -8.47 10.43
N SER A 111 -3.51 -9.28 11.45
CA SER A 111 -4.51 -9.61 12.48
C SER A 111 -4.80 -8.44 13.43
N ARG A 112 -3.88 -7.47 13.54
CA ARG A 112 -3.95 -6.24 14.34
C ARG A 112 -3.05 -5.16 13.73
N GLY A 113 -3.21 -3.90 14.16
CA GLY A 113 -2.25 -2.82 13.89
C GLY A 113 -2.25 -2.24 12.47
N GLY A 114 -3.23 -2.62 11.64
CA GLY A 114 -3.61 -1.86 10.45
C GLY A 114 -2.47 -1.46 9.51
N SER A 115 -2.60 -0.27 8.93
CA SER A 115 -1.60 0.38 8.08
C SER A 115 -0.40 0.91 8.88
N ASP A 116 -0.54 1.15 10.19
CA ASP A 116 0.55 1.62 11.05
C ASP A 116 1.73 0.63 11.11
N ILE A 117 1.42 -0.67 11.20
CA ILE A 117 2.44 -1.73 11.14
C ILE A 117 3.14 -1.73 9.79
N THR A 118 2.40 -1.49 8.70
CA THR A 118 3.01 -1.44 7.35
C THR A 118 3.99 -0.27 7.25
N GLY A 119 3.61 0.91 7.73
CA GLY A 119 4.50 2.07 7.80
C GLY A 119 5.77 1.80 8.62
N ALA A 120 5.63 1.16 9.79
CA ALA A 120 6.78 0.80 10.63
C ALA A 120 7.71 -0.24 9.96
N ILE A 121 7.15 -1.24 9.25
CA ILE A 121 7.93 -2.23 8.50
C ILE A 121 8.73 -1.54 7.38
N VAL A 122 8.07 -0.68 6.61
CA VAL A 122 8.71 0.06 5.51
C VAL A 122 9.82 0.97 6.05
N ALA A 123 9.55 1.73 7.11
CA ALA A 123 10.52 2.61 7.75
C ALA A 123 11.77 1.83 8.21
N ARG A 124 11.57 0.65 8.82
CA ARG A 124 12.70 -0.23 9.19
C ARG A 124 13.45 -0.76 7.97
N ALA A 125 12.75 -1.16 6.90
CA ALA A 125 13.37 -1.72 5.70
C ALA A 125 14.34 -0.72 5.03
N VAL A 126 13.92 0.54 4.94
CA VAL A 126 14.69 1.60 4.26
C VAL A 126 15.62 2.37 5.20
N ALA A 127 15.75 1.92 6.46
CA ALA A 127 16.48 2.62 7.51
C ALA A 127 16.10 4.12 7.62
N ALA A 128 14.80 4.40 7.60
CA ALA A 128 14.27 5.76 7.65
C ALA A 128 14.72 6.49 8.92
N GLU A 129 15.13 7.75 8.77
CA GLU A 129 15.48 8.61 9.90
C GLU A 129 14.25 8.94 10.77
N VAL A 130 13.08 9.08 10.14
CA VAL A 130 11.83 9.44 10.79
C VAL A 130 10.69 8.61 10.20
N TYR A 131 9.79 8.15 11.07
CA TYR A 131 8.48 7.63 10.70
C TYR A 131 7.39 8.60 11.18
N GLU A 132 6.68 9.22 10.23
CA GLU A 132 5.55 10.09 10.51
C GLU A 132 4.23 9.32 10.37
N ASN A 133 3.44 9.27 11.44
CA ASN A 133 2.07 8.76 11.40
C ASN A 133 1.09 9.95 11.33
N TRP A 134 0.48 10.13 10.17
CA TRP A 134 -0.46 11.21 9.89
C TRP A 134 -1.89 10.82 10.31
N THR A 135 -2.44 11.55 11.28
CA THR A 135 -3.76 11.31 11.85
C THR A 135 -4.57 12.61 11.96
N ASP A 136 -5.85 12.52 12.33
CA ASP A 136 -6.77 13.66 12.48
C ASP A 136 -6.68 14.37 13.84
N VAL A 137 -5.79 13.89 14.72
CA VAL A 137 -5.50 14.49 16.03
C VAL A 137 -4.06 15.00 16.12
N SER A 138 -3.82 16.06 16.89
CA SER A 138 -2.49 16.64 17.10
C SER A 138 -1.69 15.88 18.17
N GLY A 139 -1.50 14.57 17.97
CA GLY A 139 -0.77 13.69 18.87
C GLY A 139 -1.51 13.40 20.18
N PHE A 140 -0.75 13.12 21.24
CA PHE A 140 -1.29 12.72 22.53
C PHE A 140 -1.41 13.90 23.50
N LEU A 141 -2.40 13.82 24.39
CA LEU A 141 -2.56 14.72 25.54
C LEU A 141 -2.06 14.00 26.80
N MET A 142 -1.52 14.73 27.77
CA MET A 142 -1.00 14.14 29.02
C MET A 142 -2.09 13.49 29.88
N ALA A 143 -3.36 13.84 29.67
CA ALA A 143 -4.52 13.26 30.34
C ALA A 143 -5.73 13.30 29.41
N ASP A 144 -6.76 12.50 29.74
CA ASP A 144 -8.03 12.48 29.00
C ASP A 144 -8.72 13.85 29.10
N PRO A 145 -8.93 14.58 27.98
CA PRO A 145 -9.57 15.90 27.98
C PRO A 145 -11.04 15.86 28.42
N ARG A 146 -11.67 14.68 28.48
CA ARG A 146 -13.03 14.48 28.98
C ARG A 146 -13.10 14.50 30.51
N ILE A 147 -11.98 14.22 31.19
CA ILE A 147 -11.87 14.15 32.65
C ILE A 147 -11.16 15.40 33.19
N ILE A 148 -10.05 15.79 32.55
CA ILE A 148 -9.26 16.96 32.93
C ILE A 148 -9.44 18.03 31.86
N LYS A 149 -9.90 19.22 32.27
CA LYS A 149 -10.03 20.35 31.36
C LYS A 149 -8.64 20.88 30.96
N ASP A 150 -8.46 21.14 29.66
CA ASP A 150 -7.23 21.71 29.07
C ASP A 150 -5.92 20.94 29.42
N PRO A 151 -5.84 19.63 29.15
CA PRO A 151 -4.63 18.87 29.41
C PRO A 151 -3.55 19.30 28.40
N LYS A 152 -2.30 19.45 28.88
CA LYS A 152 -1.21 19.85 27.97
C LYS A 152 -0.89 18.74 26.97
N PRO A 153 -0.46 19.08 25.75
CA PRO A 153 0.00 18.10 24.77
C PRO A 153 1.31 17.44 25.22
N MET A 154 1.45 16.16 24.91
CA MET A 154 2.66 15.38 25.14
C MET A 154 3.57 15.53 23.92
N ARG A 155 4.69 16.24 24.12
CA ARG A 155 5.65 16.52 23.03
C ARG A 155 6.64 15.37 22.79
N GLN A 156 6.89 14.54 23.79
CA GLN A 156 7.82 13.42 23.73
C GLN A 156 7.31 12.27 24.60
N VAL A 157 7.42 11.05 24.07
CA VAL A 157 7.13 9.79 24.74
C VAL A 157 8.24 8.79 24.38
N THR A 158 8.60 7.89 25.30
CA THR A 158 9.66 6.88 25.12
C THR A 158 9.15 5.53 25.55
#